data_AF-A0A3B1DTT6-F1
#
_entry.id   AF-A0A3B1DTT6-F1
#
_cell.length_a   1.000
_cell.length_b   1.000
_cell.length_c   1.000
_cell.angle_alpha   90.00
_cell.angle_beta   90.00
_cell.angle_gamma   90.00
#
_symmetry.space_group_name_H-M   'P 1'
#
loop_
_entity.id
_entity.type
_entity.pdbx_description
1 polymer ?
#
loop_
_entity_poly.entity_id
_entity_poly.type
_entity_poly.pdbx_seq_one_letter_code
_entity_poly.pdbx_strand_id
1 'polypeptide(L)' 'MDYETLLTLQEYAKFFILLFVFIVFYSYAYSMYKRQRTGERDYEKYSNIVHDDICGSQPLEIRRKIKKGDK' A
#
# COMPACT_ATOMS: atom_id res chain seq x y z
N MET A 1 26.82 22.03 22.65
CA MET A 1 26.74 21.49 21.27
C MET A 1 27.20 22.61 20.37
N ASP A 2 28.28 22.37 19.63
CA ASP A 2 28.81 23.39 18.72
C ASP A 2 27.88 23.54 17.52
N TYR A 3 27.86 24.73 16.91
CA TYR A 3 27.01 25.01 15.76
C TYR A 3 27.22 23.98 14.62
N GLU A 4 28.47 23.63 14.35
CA GLU A 4 28.86 22.60 13.38
C GLU A 4 28.27 21.23 13.70
N THR A 5 28.18 20.86 14.98
CA THR A 5 27.57 19.58 15.39
C THR A 5 26.07 19.55 15.18
N LEU A 6 25.39 20.69 15.30
CA LEU A 6 23.95 20.78 15.03
C LEU A 6 23.66 20.70 13.53
N LEU A 7 24.51 21.33 12.72
CA LEU A 7 24.38 21.37 11.27
C LEU A 7 24.60 19.99 10.64
N THR A 8 25.65 19.29 11.06
CA THR A 8 25.94 17.92 10.64
C THR A 8 24.82 16.95 11.05
N LEU A 9 24.31 17.04 12.28
CA LEU A 9 23.18 16.22 12.73
C LEU A 9 21.91 16.47 11.89
N GLN A 10 21.63 17.73 11.54
CA GLN A 10 20.49 18.10 10.71
C GLN A 10 20.59 17.49 9.30
N GLU A 11 21.78 17.46 8.71
CA GLU A 11 22.01 16.85 7.39
C GLU A 11 21.77 15.34 7.42
N TYR A 12 22.30 14.64 8.42
CA TYR A 12 22.02 13.21 8.60
C TYR A 12 20.53 12.95 8.81
N ALA A 13 19.85 13.78 9.63
CA ALA A 13 18.41 13.64 9.85
C ALA A 13 17.61 13.73 8.54
N LYS A 14 17.93 14.71 7.67
CA LYS A 14 17.29 14.84 6.34
C LYS A 14 17.50 13.59 5.48
N PHE A 15 18.73 13.06 5.45
CA PHE A 15 19.05 11.84 4.71
C PHE A 15 18.26 10.64 5.23
N PHE A 16 18.19 10.45 6.56
CA PHE A 16 17.43 9.35 7.15
C PHE A 16 15.93 9.45 6.92
N ILE A 17 15.37 10.67 6.91
CA ILE A 17 13.96 10.88 6.53
C ILE A 17 13.74 10.44 5.08
N LEU A 18 14.63 10.85 4.17
CA LEU A 18 14.53 10.43 2.77
C LEU A 18 14.62 8.90 2.64
N LEU A 19 15.63 8.28 3.27
CA LEU A 19 15.80 6.83 3.28
C LEU A 19 14.57 6.11 3.86
N PHE A 20 14.01 6.62 4.95
CA PHE A 20 12.81 6.06 5.56
C PHE A 20 11.62 6.09 4.60
N VAL A 21 11.41 7.21 3.91
CA VAL A 21 10.36 7.34 2.90
C VAL A 21 10.55 6.32 1.77
N PHE A 22 11.79 6.13 1.28
CA PHE A 22 12.11 5.10 0.29
C PHE A 22 11.79 3.68 0.80
N ILE A 23 12.16 3.36 2.04
CA ILE A 23 11.87 2.03 2.64
C ILE A 23 10.36 1.80 2.72
N VAL A 24 9.59 2.79 3.16
CA VAL A 24 8.12 2.69 3.26
C VAL A 24 7.50 2.46 1.89
N PHE A 25 7.85 3.25 0.88
CA PHE A 25 7.27 3.07 -0.46
C PHE A 25 7.72 1.77 -1.13
N TYR A 26 8.98 1.38 -0.99
CA TYR A 26 9.48 0.14 -1.56
C TYR A 26 8.83 -1.08 -0.88
N SER A 27 8.73 -1.07 0.45
CA SER A 27 8.05 -2.15 1.19
C SER A 27 6.57 -2.25 0.84
N TYR A 28 5.89 -1.13 0.59
CA TYR A 28 4.51 -1.12 0.11
C TYR A 28 4.40 -1.74 -1.30
N ALA A 29 5.23 -1.32 -2.25
CA ALA A 29 5.26 -1.89 -3.60
C ALA A 29 5.58 -3.39 -3.57
N TYR A 30 6.54 -3.80 -2.76
CA TYR A 30 6.90 -5.20 -2.55
C TYR A 30 5.74 -6.00 -1.94
N SER A 31 5.03 -5.45 -0.96
CA SER A 31 3.84 -6.06 -0.35
C SER A 31 2.75 -6.31 -1.38
N MET A 32 2.47 -5.33 -2.24
CA MET A 32 1.51 -5.47 -3.34
C MET A 32 1.92 -6.61 -4.28
N TYR A 33 3.15 -6.60 -4.76
CA TYR A 33 3.69 -7.66 -5.63
C TYR A 33 3.60 -9.06 -5.00
N LYS A 34 3.97 -9.17 -3.71
CA LYS A 34 3.89 -10.43 -2.96
C LYS A 34 2.47 -10.97 -2.92
N ARG A 35 1.48 -10.12 -2.61
CA ARG A 35 0.06 -10.54 -2.52
C ARG A 35 -0.50 -10.99 -3.87
N GLN A 36 -0.05 -10.39 -4.97
CA GLN A 36 -0.39 -10.84 -6.33
C GLN A 36 0.24 -12.19 -6.66
N ARG A 37 1.54 -12.36 -6.38
CA ARG A 37 2.28 -13.62 -6.56
C ARG A 37 1.70 -14.78 -5.75
N THR A 38 1.26 -14.53 -4.52
CA THR A 38 0.66 -15.55 -3.64
C THR A 38 -0.80 -15.84 -3.99
N GLY A 39 -1.43 -15.03 -4.83
CA GLY A 39 -2.85 -15.18 -5.20
C GLY A 39 -3.83 -14.72 -4.12
N GLU A 40 -3.36 -14.02 -3.08
CA GLU A 40 -4.23 -13.44 -2.04
C GLU A 40 -5.10 -12.32 -2.61
N ARG A 41 -4.58 -11.56 -3.58
CA ARG A 41 -5.28 -10.45 -4.21
C ARG A 41 -4.87 -10.31 -5.67
N ASP A 42 -5.87 -10.29 -6.53
CA ASP A 42 -5.71 -9.96 -7.95
C ASP A 42 -5.93 -8.46 -8.15
N TYR A 43 -4.85 -7.74 -8.50
CA TYR A 43 -4.91 -6.30 -8.74
C TYR A 43 -5.34 -5.95 -10.17
N GLU A 44 -5.16 -6.86 -11.14
CA GLU A 44 -5.59 -6.64 -12.52
C GLU A 44 -7.12 -6.60 -12.62
N LYS A 45 -7.79 -7.39 -11.78
CA LYS A 45 -9.24 -7.35 -11.62
C LYS A 45 -9.81 -5.94 -11.42
N TYR A 46 -9.11 -5.07 -10.70
CA TYR A 46 -9.56 -3.70 -10.47
C TYR A 46 -9.37 -2.79 -11.68
N SER A 47 -8.33 -3.05 -12.49
CA SER A 47 -8.08 -2.32 -13.75
C SER A 47 -9.14 -2.65 -14.81
N ASN A 48 -9.65 -3.88 -14.79
CA ASN A 48 -10.62 -4.34 -15.80
C ASN A 48 -12.04 -3.76 -15.60
N ILE A 49 -12.35 -3.16 -14.44
CA ILE A 49 -13.65 -2.50 -14.20
C ILE A 49 -13.98 -1.46 -15.27
N VAL A 50 -12.98 -0.69 -15.68
CA VAL A 50 -13.15 0.39 -16.67
C VAL A 50 -13.49 -0.17 -18.05
N HIS A 51 -13.00 -1.38 -18.35
CA HIS A 51 -13.22 -2.03 -19.64
C HIS A 51 -14.55 -2.79 -19.68
N ASP A 52 -14.99 -3.35 -18.54
CA ASP A 52 -16.17 -4.21 -18.41
C ASP A 52 -17.34 -3.53 -17.67
N ASP A 53 -17.59 -2.24 -17.93
CA ASP A 53 -18.66 -1.46 -17.28
C ASP A 53 -20.07 -1.75 -17.84
N ILE A 54 -20.46 -3.03 -17.77
CA ILE A 54 -21.79 -3.48 -18.18
C ILE A 54 -22.77 -3.26 -17.02
N CYS A 55 -24.02 -2.85 -17.35
CA CYS A 55 -25.11 -2.57 -16.40
C CYS A 55 -25.44 -3.72 -15.41
N GLY A 56 -24.96 -4.95 -15.68
CA GLY A 56 -25.15 -6.13 -14.82
C GLY A 56 -23.89 -6.62 -14.10
N SER A 57 -22.84 -5.80 -13.97
CA SER A 57 -21.56 -6.22 -13.40
C SER A 57 -21.70 -6.72 -11.94
N GLN A 58 -21.06 -7.85 -11.65
CA GLN A 58 -21.07 -8.43 -10.31
C GLN A 58 -20.03 -7.74 -9.42
N PRO A 59 -20.29 -7.61 -8.09
CA PRO A 59 -19.30 -7.04 -7.17
C PRO A 59 -17.96 -7.80 -7.21
N LEU A 60 -16.85 -7.06 -7.29
CA LEU A 60 -15.52 -7.66 -7.41
C LEU A 60 -15.08 -8.47 -6.18
N GLU A 61 -15.41 -8.02 -4.98
CA GLU A 61 -15.08 -8.74 -3.76
C GLU A 61 -16.36 -9.24 -3.07
N ILE A 62 -16.31 -10.49 -2.61
CA ILE A 62 -17.39 -11.07 -1.83
C ILE A 62 -17.41 -10.35 -0.48
N ARG A 63 -18.45 -9.57 -0.21
CA ARG A 63 -18.63 -8.99 1.12
C ARG A 63 -18.79 -10.12 2.12
N ARG A 64 -17.95 -10.12 3.16
CA ARG A 64 -18.10 -11.03 4.30
C ARG A 64 -19.52 -10.86 4.84
N LYS A 65 -20.34 -11.92 4.79
CA LYS A 65 -21.67 -11.90 5.42
C LYS A 65 -21.46 -11.84 6.93
N ILE A 66 -21.66 -10.67 7.52
CA ILE A 66 -21.83 -10.56 8.96
C ILE A 66 -23.08 -11.39 9.28
N LYS A 67 -22.93 -12.47 10.07
CA LYS A 67 -24.10 -13.20 10.56
C LYS A 67 -24.92 -12.21 11.38
N LYS A 68 -26.16 -11.91 10.94
CA LYS A 68 -27.15 -11.21 11.76
C LYS A 68 -27.41 -12.09 12.99
N GLY A 69 -26.72 -11.82 14.09
CA GLY A 69 -26.84 -12.62 15.32
C GLY A 69 -25.83 -12.28 16.42
N ASP A 70 -24.64 -11.79 16.09
CA ASP A 70 -23.65 -11.40 17.10
C ASP A 70 -23.85 -9.92 17.47
N LYS A 71 -24.80 -9.66 18.38
CA LYS A 71 -24.86 -8.45 19.21
C LYS A 71 -24.55 -8.83 20.64
#